data_AF-Q4C131-F1
#
_entry.id   AF-Q4C131-F1
#
_cell.length_a   1.000
_cell.length_b   1.000
_cell.length_c   1.000
_cell.angle_alpha   90.00
_cell.angle_beta   90.00
_cell.angle_gamma   90.00
#
_symmetry.space_group_name_H-M   'P 1'
#
loop_
_entity.id
_entity.type
_entity.pdbx_description
1 polymer ?
#
loop_
_entity_poly.entity_id
_entity_poly.type
_entity_poly.pdbx_seq_one_letter_code
_entity_poly.pdbx_strand_id
1 'polypeptide(L)'
;MSPSHPRTPRQVINFSKQKGKEIITNFDGGLITSDAGIVWIAELDKKLGITEKFGNCFQDHRHQSYVDHSVHELLAQRLYGIILGYEDVNDHDKLRH
;
A
#
# COMPACT_ATOMS: atom_id res chain seq x y z
N MET A 1 -11.61 26.09 36.47
CA MET A 1 -11.98 24.77 35.91
C MET A 1 -12.34 24.99 34.46
N SER A 2 -11.46 24.62 33.53
CA SER A 2 -11.74 24.75 32.09
C SER A 2 -12.70 23.63 31.65
N PRO A 3 -13.68 23.91 30.78
CA PRO A 3 -14.67 22.91 30.39
C PRO A 3 -13.98 21.81 29.57
N SER A 4 -14.18 20.57 29.99
CA SER A 4 -13.76 19.38 29.24
C SER A 4 -14.49 19.36 27.90
N HIS A 5 -13.77 19.56 26.81
CA HIS A 5 -14.29 19.33 25.47
C HIS A 5 -14.82 17.88 25.38
N PRO A 6 -16.01 17.65 24.80
CA PRO A 6 -16.47 16.30 24.53
C PRO A 6 -15.46 15.66 23.56
N ARG A 7 -14.83 14.56 23.98
CA ARG A 7 -13.96 13.76 23.11
C ARG A 7 -14.84 13.23 21.97
N THR A 8 -14.66 13.80 20.78
CA THR A 8 -15.23 13.31 19.51
C THR A 8 -15.06 11.79 19.43
N PRO A 9 -16.05 11.03 18.91
CA PRO A 9 -15.91 9.59 18.82
C PRO A 9 -14.60 9.22 18.11
N ARG A 10 -13.86 8.29 18.71
CA ARG A 10 -12.64 7.69 18.15
C ARG A 10 -13.00 7.13 16.77
N GLN A 11 -12.66 7.85 15.71
CA GLN A 11 -12.92 7.37 14.35
C GLN A 11 -11.89 6.27 14.08
N VAL A 12 -12.38 5.03 14.03
CA VAL A 12 -11.58 3.85 13.70
C VAL A 12 -11.96 3.39 12.30
N ILE A 13 -10.96 3.21 11.45
CA ILE A 13 -11.13 2.68 10.10
C ILE A 13 -10.47 1.31 10.05
N ASN A 14 -11.23 0.30 9.65
CA ASN A 14 -10.74 -1.08 9.52
C ASN A 14 -10.30 -1.35 8.07
N PHE A 15 -9.10 -1.89 7.93
CA PHE A 15 -8.53 -2.35 6.66
C PHE A 15 -8.67 -3.86 6.51
N SER A 16 -8.42 -4.36 5.30
CA SER A 16 -8.35 -5.80 5.09
C SER A 16 -7.22 -6.42 5.92
N LYS A 17 -7.43 -7.65 6.40
CA LYS A 17 -6.44 -8.35 7.22
C LYS A 17 -5.17 -8.61 6.40
N GLN A 18 -4.02 -8.33 7.00
CA GLN A 18 -2.71 -8.60 6.40
C GLN A 18 -2.02 -9.73 7.15
N LYS A 19 -1.74 -10.84 6.47
CA LYS A 19 -1.17 -12.07 7.07
C LYS A 19 -1.92 -12.52 8.33
N GLY A 20 -3.26 -12.45 8.30
CA GLY A 20 -4.14 -12.80 9.42
C GLY A 20 -4.25 -11.74 10.53
N LYS A 21 -3.48 -10.66 10.46
CA LYS A 21 -3.53 -9.56 11.43
C LYS A 21 -4.52 -8.49 11.00
N GLU A 22 -5.30 -8.00 11.94
CA GLU A 22 -6.17 -6.84 11.72
C GLU A 22 -5.35 -5.57 11.66
N ILE A 23 -5.68 -4.73 10.69
CA ILE A 23 -5.06 -3.43 10.50
C ILE A 23 -6.13 -2.37 10.71
N ILE A 24 -5.88 -1.49 11.68
CA ILE A 24 -6.80 -0.41 12.05
C ILE A 24 -6.06 0.92 11.96
N THR A 25 -6.77 1.96 11.54
CA THR A 25 -6.31 3.35 11.68
C THR A 25 -7.18 4.04 12.72
N ASN A 26 -6.52 4.78 13.62
CA ASN A 26 -7.15 5.73 14.52
C ASN A 26 -6.42 7.08 14.38
N PHE A 27 -6.98 8.12 15.00
CA PHE A 27 -6.41 9.46 14.98
C PHE A 27 -5.83 9.86 16.34
N ASP A 28 -5.37 8.87 17.12
CA ASP A 28 -4.82 9.10 18.47
C ASP A 28 -3.34 9.49 18.44
N GLY A 29 -2.71 9.44 17.25
CA GLY A 29 -1.36 9.93 17.01
C GLY A 29 -0.21 9.10 17.62
N GLY A 30 -0.49 7.95 18.25
CA GLY A 30 0.43 7.13 19.06
C GLY A 30 1.89 6.97 18.58
N LEU A 31 2.30 5.76 18.18
CA LEU A 31 3.60 5.57 17.53
C LEU A 31 3.43 5.87 16.03
N ILE A 32 4.20 6.82 15.52
CA ILE A 32 4.11 7.28 14.14
C ILE A 32 5.21 6.62 13.31
N THR A 33 4.84 6.13 12.13
CA THR A 33 5.76 5.70 11.08
C THR A 33 5.41 6.41 9.79
N SER A 34 6.42 6.82 9.03
CA SER A 34 6.26 7.48 7.72
C SER A 34 5.58 6.56 6.70
N ASP A 35 5.80 5.25 6.80
CA ASP A 35 5.39 4.29 5.77
C ASP A 35 3.95 3.79 5.93
N ALA A 36 3.30 4.07 7.06
CA ALA A 36 1.96 3.55 7.34
C ALA A 36 0.92 4.00 6.31
N GLY A 37 1.16 5.13 5.62
CA GLY A 37 0.31 5.61 4.54
C GLY A 37 0.12 4.60 3.41
N ILE A 38 1.08 3.70 3.19
CA ILE A 38 0.97 2.70 2.10
C ILE A 38 -0.15 1.70 2.32
N VAL A 39 -0.54 1.43 3.57
CA VAL A 39 -1.66 0.52 3.87
C VAL A 39 -2.96 1.05 3.26
N TRP A 40 -3.20 2.35 3.36
CA TRP A 40 -4.36 3.00 2.77
C TRP A 40 -4.34 2.94 1.25
N ILE A 41 -3.19 3.23 0.66
CA ILE A 41 -2.97 3.20 -0.78
C ILE A 41 -3.19 1.79 -1.34
N ALA A 42 -2.62 0.77 -0.70
CA ALA A 42 -2.79 -0.62 -1.10
C ALA A 42 -4.25 -1.09 -1.02
N GLU A 43 -4.98 -0.68 0.03
CA GLU A 43 -6.41 -0.98 0.15
C GLU A 43 -7.24 -0.28 -0.94
N LEU A 44 -6.93 0.98 -1.24
CA LEU A 44 -7.59 1.74 -2.30
C LEU A 44 -7.32 1.10 -3.67
N ASP A 45 -6.07 0.78 -3.96
CA ASP A 45 -5.67 0.14 -5.20
C ASP A 45 -6.34 -1.23 -5.37
N LYS A 46 -6.39 -2.05 -4.30
CA LYS A 46 -7.11 -3.32 -4.30
C LYS A 46 -8.61 -3.16 -4.60
N LYS A 47 -9.24 -2.10 -4.10
CA LYS A 47 -10.69 -1.83 -4.32
C LYS A 47 -10.98 -1.28 -5.71
N LEU A 48 -10.09 -0.47 -6.26
CA LEU A 48 -10.30 0.24 -7.52
C LEU A 48 -9.64 -0.47 -8.71
N GLY A 49 -8.71 -1.40 -8.46
CA GLY A 49 -7.93 -2.11 -9.46
C GLY A 49 -7.05 -1.19 -10.30
N ILE A 50 -6.43 -0.16 -9.71
CA ILE A 50 -5.71 0.86 -10.49
C ILE A 50 -4.47 0.25 -11.14
N THR A 51 -3.61 -0.40 -10.37
CA THR A 51 -2.38 -1.02 -10.87
C THR A 51 -2.66 -2.22 -11.78
N GLU A 52 -3.72 -2.97 -11.52
CA GLU A 52 -4.18 -4.07 -12.39
C GLU A 52 -4.60 -3.55 -13.76
N LYS A 53 -5.51 -2.56 -13.79
CA LYS A 53 -5.96 -1.93 -15.04
C LYS A 53 -4.82 -1.31 -15.81
N PHE A 54 -3.88 -0.68 -15.11
CA PHE A 54 -2.70 -0.11 -15.73
C PHE A 54 -1.78 -1.19 -16.30
N GLY A 55 -1.57 -2.29 -15.57
CA GLY A 55 -0.80 -3.45 -16.04
C GLY A 55 -1.38 -4.07 -17.31
N ASN A 56 -2.71 -4.11 -17.43
CA ASN A 56 -3.40 -4.61 -18.62
C ASN A 56 -3.18 -3.73 -19.88
N CYS A 57 -2.65 -2.51 -19.74
CA CYS A 57 -2.25 -1.69 -20.88
C CYS A 57 -0.92 -2.14 -21.52
N PHE A 58 -0.18 -3.06 -20.89
CA PHE A 58 1.10 -3.53 -21.37
C PHE A 58 0.96 -4.87 -22.09
N GLN A 59 1.71 -5.03 -23.17
CA GLN A 59 1.98 -6.34 -23.75
C GLN A 59 3.31 -6.85 -23.18
N ASP A 60 3.26 -7.99 -22.49
CA ASP A 60 4.46 -8.62 -21.94
C ASP A 60 5.19 -9.41 -23.03
N HIS A 61 6.33 -8.88 -23.48
CA HIS A 61 7.16 -9.50 -24.51
C HIS A 61 8.20 -10.46 -23.92
N ARG A 62 8.27 -10.59 -22.59
CA ARG A 62 9.20 -11.50 -21.92
C ARG A 62 8.78 -12.94 -22.20
N HIS A 63 9.77 -13.81 -22.35
CA HIS A 63 9.52 -15.23 -22.49
C HIS A 63 9.01 -15.79 -21.16
N GLN A 64 7.79 -16.33 -21.16
CA GLN A 64 7.04 -16.63 -19.93
C GLN A 64 7.71 -17.66 -19.01
N SER A 65 8.60 -18.52 -19.53
CA SER A 65 9.38 -19.45 -18.71
C SER A 65 10.41 -18.78 -17.79
N TYR A 66 10.68 -17.48 -17.96
CA TYR A 66 11.59 -16.68 -17.14
C TYR A 66 10.84 -15.61 -16.35
N VAL A 67 9.52 -15.68 -16.28
CA VAL A 67 8.68 -14.68 -15.60
C VAL A 67 8.23 -15.25 -14.27
N ASP A 68 8.86 -14.79 -13.19
CA ASP A 68 8.43 -15.08 -11.81
C ASP A 68 7.35 -14.09 -11.32
N HIS A 69 7.40 -12.86 -11.84
CA HIS A 69 6.53 -11.74 -11.43
C HIS A 69 5.83 -11.12 -12.64
N SER A 70 4.52 -10.97 -12.52
CA SER A 70 3.66 -10.34 -13.53
C SER A 70 4.01 -8.87 -13.73
N VAL A 71 3.64 -8.31 -14.89
CA VAL A 71 3.79 -6.86 -15.13
C VAL A 71 3.02 -6.04 -14.08
N HIS A 72 1.87 -6.52 -13.63
CA HIS A 72 1.10 -5.90 -12.55
C HIS A 72 1.91 -5.81 -11.27
N GLU A 73 2.53 -6.89 -10.81
CA GLU A 73 3.33 -6.91 -9.58
C GLU A 73 4.53 -5.96 -9.67
N LEU A 74 5.24 -5.95 -10.81
CA LEU A 74 6.35 -5.04 -11.05
C LEU A 74 5.91 -3.57 -11.03
N LEU A 75 4.77 -3.25 -11.66
CA LEU A 75 4.21 -1.91 -11.67
C LEU A 75 3.73 -1.47 -10.29
N ALA A 76 3.07 -2.36 -9.54
CA ALA A 76 2.60 -2.06 -8.20
C ALA A 76 3.78 -1.74 -7.27
N GLN A 77 4.85 -2.56 -7.31
CA GLN A 77 6.07 -2.30 -6.53
C GLN A 77 6.71 -0.95 -6.90
N ARG A 78 6.77 -0.62 -8.20
CA ARG A 78 7.33 0.66 -8.66
C ARG A 78 6.48 1.85 -8.21
N LEU A 79 5.17 1.79 -8.40
CA LEU A 79 4.25 2.87 -8.06
C LEU A 79 4.23 3.12 -6.55
N TYR A 80 4.19 2.06 -5.74
CA TYR A 80 4.19 2.18 -4.29
C TYR A 80 5.52 2.74 -3.76
N GLY A 81 6.64 2.36 -4.37
CA GLY A 81 7.94 2.96 -4.07
C GLY A 81 7.95 4.47 -4.28
N ILE A 82 7.45 4.94 -5.44
CA ILE A 82 7.36 6.39 -5.73
C ILE A 82 6.47 7.11 -4.71
N ILE A 83 5.32 6.53 -4.34
CA ILE A 83 4.40 7.12 -3.35
C ILE A 83 5.07 7.26 -1.97
N LEU A 84 5.97 6.34 -1.63
CA LEU A 84 6.75 6.37 -0.39
C LEU A 84 8.02 7.24 -0.47
N GLY A 85 8.36 7.77 -1.64
CA GLY A 85 9.61 8.52 -1.87
C GLY A 85 10.84 7.63 -2.10
N TYR A 86 10.66 6.33 -2.33
CA TYR A 86 11.71 5.36 -2.66
C TYR A 86 11.87 5.23 -4.18
N GLU A 87 12.29 6.31 -4.81
CA GLU A 87 12.35 6.45 -6.27
C GLU A 87 13.59 5.80 -6.91
N ASP A 88 14.66 5.60 -6.13
CA ASP A 88 15.97 5.11 -6.57
C ASP A 88 16.06 3.58 -6.70
N VAL A 89 15.02 2.85 -6.25
CA VAL A 89 14.85 1.40 -6.39
C VAL A 89 15.82 0.57 -5.53
N ASN A 90 16.57 1.19 -4.61
CA ASN A 90 17.54 0.45 -3.78
C ASN A 90 16.87 -0.46 -2.73
N ASP A 91 15.65 -0.13 -2.30
CA ASP A 91 14.87 -0.87 -1.30
C ASP A 91 13.88 -1.88 -1.92
N HIS A 92 13.94 -2.11 -3.24
CA HIS A 92 13.00 -2.95 -4.00
C HIS A 92 13.34 -4.44 -3.98
N ASP A 93 13.91 -4.95 -2.89
CA ASP A 93 14.41 -6.34 -2.80
C ASP A 93 13.32 -7.41 -2.86
N LYS A 94 12.06 -7.06 -2.60
CA LYS A 94 11.01 -8.05 -2.38
C LYS A 94 10.68 -8.93 -3.60
N LEU A 95 10.76 -8.37 -4.80
CA LEU A 95 10.47 -9.07 -6.07
C LEU A 95 11.74 -9.54 -6.80
N ARG A 96 12.90 -9.49 -6.12
CA ARG A 96 14.20 -9.88 -6.70
C ARG A 96 14.40 -11.40 -6.79
N HIS A 97 13.60 -12.16 -6.06
CA HIS A 97 13.65 -13.60 -5.91
C HIS A 97 12.29 -14.21 -6.24
#